data_AF-A0A7V0P0K9-F1
#
_entry.id   AF-A0A7V0P0K9-F1
#
_cell.length_a   1.000
_cell.length_b   1.000
_cell.length_c   1.000
_cell.angle_alpha   90.00
_cell.angle_beta   90.00
_cell.angle_gamma   90.00
#
_symmetry.space_group_name_H-M   'P 1'
#
loop_
_entity.id
_entity.type
_entity.pdbx_description
1 polymer ?
#
loop_
_entity_poly.entity_id
_entity_poly.type
_entity_poly.pdbx_seq_one_letter_code
_entity_poly.pdbx_strand_id
1 'polypeptide(L)'
;MPTAEQLRNRLLKKLRELFQLNQPDLDFGFYRIMHVKSEQVAEFIDKDLLKIVEDAFGQVDEAHKAELQAAYEKAIQTAREFGAANPEETEPVKKAKAALDAVKDTASAESDVYDHLYRFFERYYDDGDFISRRYYTRETSGKAAPYAIPYNGEEVKLHWANADQYYIKTAEYFTNFTFDLRQTREIRALREQNQIGIFLGEDDDSPLRVHFRIADAAEGEHGNVKASEANKRFFIIHAEKPVDVTEDGELVINFEYRPDPEKTGQESTWREKRNLEAVETVLNTLSEMAKSNKRLAEYLHLLKIPAPTEKDKKRPLLAKYVNQYT
;
A
#
# COMPACT_ATOMS: atom_id res chain seq x y z
N MET A 1 -7.47 -9.12 23.62
CA MET A 1 -8.06 -9.27 22.28
C MET A 1 -8.28 -7.87 21.72
N PRO A 2 -7.92 -7.60 20.46
CA PRO A 2 -8.28 -6.33 19.83
C PRO A 2 -9.81 -6.17 19.73
N THR A 3 -10.31 -4.95 19.78
CA THR A 3 -11.76 -4.67 19.60
C THR A 3 -12.16 -4.75 18.12
N ALA A 4 -13.45 -4.93 17.84
CA ALA A 4 -13.99 -4.92 16.47
C ALA A 4 -13.55 -3.66 15.70
N GLU A 5 -13.61 -2.50 16.34
CA GLU A 5 -13.18 -1.22 15.77
C GLU A 5 -11.68 -1.20 15.43
N GLN A 6 -10.83 -1.80 16.28
CA GLN A 6 -9.40 -1.91 15.99
C GLN A 6 -9.12 -2.82 14.79
N LEU A 7 -9.82 -3.94 14.67
CA LEU A 7 -9.70 -4.87 13.54
C LEU A 7 -10.20 -4.22 12.24
N ARG A 8 -11.34 -3.53 12.30
CA ARG A 8 -11.88 -2.73 11.21
C ARG A 8 -10.86 -1.68 10.73
N ASN A 9 -10.30 -0.89 11.63
CA ASN A 9 -9.31 0.14 11.27
C ASN A 9 -8.05 -0.44 10.63
N ARG A 10 -7.61 -1.65 11.05
CA ARG A 10 -6.51 -2.37 10.39
C ARG A 10 -6.86 -2.77 8.96
N LEU A 11 -8.05 -3.31 8.74
CA LEU A 11 -8.53 -3.66 7.40
C LEU A 11 -8.62 -2.42 6.51
N LEU A 12 -9.25 -1.34 6.98
CA LEU A 12 -9.38 -0.10 6.20
C LEU A 12 -8.02 0.48 5.82
N LYS A 13 -7.05 0.48 6.74
CA LYS A 13 -5.68 0.90 6.44
C LYS A 13 -5.05 0.03 5.35
N LYS A 14 -5.24 -1.30 5.42
CA LYS A 14 -4.72 -2.22 4.40
C LYS A 14 -5.40 -1.99 3.04
N LEU A 15 -6.71 -1.79 2.99
CA LEU A 15 -7.43 -1.47 1.75
C LEU A 15 -6.92 -0.16 1.12
N ARG A 16 -6.69 0.89 1.92
CA ARG A 16 -6.11 2.14 1.41
C ARG A 16 -4.70 1.97 0.83
N GLU A 17 -3.90 1.05 1.40
CA GLU A 17 -2.59 0.66 0.85
C GLU A 17 -2.74 -0.12 -0.47
N LEU A 18 -3.67 -1.08 -0.53
CA LEU A 18 -3.97 -1.87 -1.74
C LEU A 18 -4.37 -0.97 -2.92
N PHE A 19 -5.26 -0.01 -2.68
CA PHE A 19 -5.69 0.96 -3.67
C PHE A 19 -4.69 2.11 -3.87
N GLN A 20 -3.55 2.09 -3.16
CA GLN A 20 -2.48 3.10 -3.24
C GLN A 20 -2.97 4.54 -3.02
N LEU A 21 -4.05 4.71 -2.24
CA LEU A 21 -4.58 6.04 -1.86
C LEU A 21 -3.63 6.80 -0.92
N ASN A 22 -2.60 6.12 -0.40
CA ASN A 22 -1.53 6.69 0.41
C ASN A 22 -0.39 7.33 -0.40
N GLN A 23 -0.43 7.28 -1.74
CA GLN A 23 0.56 7.87 -2.64
C GLN A 23 -0.09 8.88 -3.60
N PRO A 24 -0.65 9.99 -3.08
CA PRO A 24 -1.37 11.00 -3.88
C PRO A 24 -0.45 11.83 -4.79
N ASP A 25 0.85 11.65 -4.66
CA ASP A 25 1.89 12.36 -5.40
C ASP A 25 2.26 11.71 -6.73
N LEU A 26 2.01 10.40 -6.91
CA LEU A 26 2.37 9.68 -8.14
C LEU A 26 1.42 10.02 -9.31
N ASP A 27 1.93 10.65 -10.37
CA ASP A 27 1.11 11.18 -11.48
C ASP A 27 1.42 10.51 -12.84
N PHE A 28 1.21 9.18 -12.92
CA PHE A 28 1.39 8.41 -14.16
C PHE A 28 0.52 7.14 -14.18
N GLY A 29 0.25 6.63 -15.38
CA GLY A 29 -0.42 5.32 -15.56
C GLY A 29 -1.73 5.18 -14.76
N PHE A 30 -1.86 4.05 -14.07
CA PHE A 30 -3.03 3.73 -13.23
C PHE A 30 -3.21 4.72 -12.05
N TYR A 31 -2.13 5.30 -11.53
CA TYR A 31 -2.19 6.24 -10.40
C TYR A 31 -3.05 7.46 -10.73
N ARG A 32 -3.00 7.97 -11.96
CA ARG A 32 -3.88 9.08 -12.41
C ARG A 32 -5.35 8.74 -12.27
N ILE A 33 -5.73 7.53 -12.67
CA ILE A 33 -7.12 7.07 -12.58
C ILE A 33 -7.52 6.96 -11.11
N MET A 34 -6.66 6.37 -10.27
CA MET A 34 -6.91 6.23 -8.84
C MET A 34 -6.99 7.58 -8.13
N HIS A 35 -6.21 8.58 -8.54
CA HIS A 35 -6.31 9.93 -7.99
C HIS A 35 -7.62 10.60 -8.38
N VAL A 36 -8.01 10.57 -9.66
CA VAL A 36 -9.29 11.12 -10.15
C VAL A 36 -10.49 10.45 -9.46
N LYS A 37 -10.35 9.17 -9.12
CA LYS A 37 -11.38 8.36 -8.48
C LYS A 37 -11.20 8.22 -6.97
N SER A 38 -10.23 8.92 -6.38
CA SER A 38 -9.82 8.73 -4.98
C SER A 38 -10.97 8.97 -4.01
N GLU A 39 -11.78 10.00 -4.24
CA GLU A 39 -12.97 10.30 -3.44
C GLU A 39 -14.00 9.15 -3.50
N GLN A 40 -14.24 8.58 -4.68
CA GLN A 40 -15.19 7.48 -4.85
C GLN A 40 -14.69 6.21 -4.15
N VAL A 41 -13.40 5.92 -4.24
CA VAL A 41 -12.79 4.76 -3.57
C VAL A 41 -12.75 4.98 -2.06
N ALA A 42 -12.44 6.19 -1.59
CA ALA A 42 -12.47 6.53 -0.17
C ALA A 42 -13.88 6.45 0.40
N GLU A 43 -14.88 6.95 -0.30
CA GLU A 43 -16.29 6.83 0.08
C GLU A 43 -16.73 5.37 0.15
N PHE A 44 -16.33 4.54 -0.82
CA PHE A 44 -16.59 3.11 -0.77
C PHE A 44 -15.96 2.45 0.48
N ILE A 45 -14.69 2.72 0.75
CA ILE A 45 -13.96 2.13 1.89
C ILE A 45 -14.54 2.61 3.23
N ASP A 46 -14.84 3.91 3.34
CA ASP A 46 -15.19 4.55 4.61
C ASP A 46 -16.69 4.50 4.92
N LYS A 47 -17.56 4.28 3.93
CA LYS A 47 -19.01 4.25 4.11
C LYS A 47 -19.64 2.99 3.55
N ASP A 48 -19.51 2.74 2.24
CA ASP A 48 -20.30 1.68 1.58
C ASP A 48 -19.90 0.29 2.07
N LEU A 49 -18.61 0.04 2.26
CA LEU A 49 -18.10 -1.21 2.79
C LEU A 49 -18.67 -1.49 4.19
N LEU A 50 -18.74 -0.46 5.03
CA LEU A 50 -19.28 -0.59 6.37
C LEU A 50 -20.76 -0.90 6.33
N LYS A 51 -21.50 -0.20 5.47
CA LYS A 51 -22.91 -0.46 5.27
C LYS A 51 -23.16 -1.88 4.77
N ILE A 52 -22.33 -2.39 3.86
CA ILE A 52 -22.43 -3.78 3.37
C ILE A 52 -22.21 -4.77 4.53
N VAL A 53 -21.26 -4.49 5.43
CA VAL A 53 -21.01 -5.34 6.61
C VAL A 53 -22.17 -5.23 7.60
N GLU A 54 -22.65 -4.03 7.89
CA GLU A 54 -23.83 -3.79 8.74
C GLU A 54 -25.10 -4.45 8.19
N ASP A 55 -25.33 -4.41 6.88
CA ASP A 55 -26.48 -5.05 6.23
C ASP A 55 -26.37 -6.59 6.31
N ALA A 56 -25.15 -7.15 6.28
CA ALA A 56 -24.91 -8.59 6.32
C ALA A 56 -24.95 -9.18 7.73
N PHE A 57 -24.46 -8.45 8.74
CA PHE A 57 -24.36 -8.94 10.12
C PHE A 57 -25.38 -8.27 11.07
N GLY A 58 -26.05 -7.20 10.64
CA GLY A 58 -26.89 -6.36 11.49
C GLY A 58 -26.08 -5.36 12.32
N GLN A 59 -26.76 -4.37 12.90
CA GLN A 59 -26.14 -3.47 13.88
C GLN A 59 -26.05 -4.20 15.22
N VAL A 60 -24.84 -4.54 15.65
CA VAL A 60 -24.59 -4.90 17.05
C VAL A 60 -24.56 -3.62 17.85
N ASP A 61 -25.73 -3.09 18.17
CA ASP A 61 -25.83 -1.96 19.08
C ASP A 61 -25.39 -2.42 20.47
N GLU A 62 -24.27 -1.90 20.98
CA GLU A 62 -23.86 -2.11 22.37
C GLU A 62 -24.98 -1.69 23.34
N ALA A 63 -25.86 -0.75 22.94
CA ALA A 63 -27.09 -0.42 23.64
C ALA A 63 -28.09 -1.60 23.69
N HIS A 64 -28.34 -2.27 22.56
CA HIS A 64 -29.22 -3.44 22.49
C HIS A 64 -28.66 -4.63 23.28
N LYS A 65 -27.33 -4.83 23.23
CA LYS A 65 -26.64 -5.81 24.05
C LYS A 65 -26.75 -5.50 25.55
N ALA A 66 -26.61 -4.22 25.94
CA ALA A 66 -26.79 -3.78 27.32
C ALA A 66 -28.24 -3.95 27.79
N GLU A 67 -29.23 -3.70 26.93
CA GLU A 67 -30.65 -3.94 27.22
C GLU A 67 -30.95 -5.43 27.40
N LEU A 68 -30.43 -6.29 26.53
CA LEU A 68 -30.58 -7.75 26.65
C LEU A 68 -29.86 -8.29 27.89
N GLN A 69 -28.72 -7.71 28.26
CA GLN A 69 -27.99 -8.07 29.48
C GLN A 69 -28.76 -7.66 30.73
N ALA A 70 -29.32 -6.44 30.75
CA ALA A 70 -30.20 -5.99 31.82
C ALA A 70 -31.49 -6.84 31.90
N ALA A 71 -32.04 -7.29 30.77
CA ALA A 71 -33.19 -8.17 30.73
C ALA A 71 -32.87 -9.58 31.28
N TYR A 72 -31.68 -10.12 30.96
CA TYR A 72 -31.19 -11.37 31.52
C TYR A 72 -30.97 -11.28 33.05
N GLU A 73 -30.35 -10.20 33.53
CA GLU A 73 -30.14 -9.96 34.96
C GLU A 73 -31.47 -9.81 35.71
N LYS A 74 -32.43 -9.05 35.16
CA LYS A 74 -33.78 -8.94 35.71
C LYS A 74 -34.49 -10.30 35.76
N ALA A 75 -34.39 -11.10 34.71
CA ALA A 75 -34.99 -12.43 34.68
C ALA A 75 -34.40 -13.36 35.76
N ILE A 76 -33.08 -13.29 35.99
CA ILE A 76 -32.42 -14.02 37.09
C ILE A 76 -32.91 -13.52 38.45
N GLN A 77 -33.02 -12.21 38.62
CA GLN A 77 -33.43 -11.60 39.87
C GLN A 77 -34.87 -11.97 40.21
N THR A 78 -35.79 -11.92 39.24
CA THR A 78 -37.16 -12.43 39.39
C THR A 78 -37.16 -13.93 39.73
N ALA A 79 -36.38 -14.76 39.04
CA ALA A 79 -36.33 -16.19 39.35
C ALA A 79 -35.81 -16.49 40.79
N ARG A 80 -34.89 -15.66 41.30
CA ARG A 80 -34.40 -15.73 42.70
C ARG A 80 -35.46 -15.31 43.71
N GLU A 81 -36.17 -14.21 43.45
CA GLU A 81 -37.22 -13.68 44.33
C GLU A 81 -38.41 -14.63 44.46
N PHE A 82 -38.73 -15.39 43.40
CA PHE A 82 -39.76 -16.42 43.41
C PHE A 82 -39.30 -17.77 43.97
N GLY A 83 -38.08 -17.86 44.51
CA GLY A 83 -37.58 -19.04 45.23
C GLY A 83 -37.23 -20.25 44.34
N ALA A 84 -36.87 -20.03 43.08
CA ALA A 84 -36.45 -21.11 42.20
C ALA A 84 -35.15 -21.75 42.70
N ALA A 85 -35.13 -23.10 42.82
CA ALA A 85 -33.95 -23.85 43.25
C ALA A 85 -32.74 -23.65 42.32
N ASN A 86 -32.98 -23.51 41.01
CA ASN A 86 -32.00 -23.18 39.97
C ASN A 86 -32.51 -22.00 39.12
N PRO A 87 -32.23 -20.74 39.50
CA PRO A 87 -32.72 -19.55 38.78
C PRO A 87 -32.33 -19.52 37.29
N GLU A 88 -31.15 -20.04 36.96
CA GLU A 88 -30.60 -20.05 35.60
C GLU A 88 -31.27 -21.08 34.66
N GLU A 89 -31.95 -22.09 35.20
CA GLU A 89 -32.60 -23.12 34.41
C GLU A 89 -34.07 -22.84 34.10
N THR A 90 -34.59 -21.72 34.60
CA THR A 90 -35.97 -21.29 34.36
C THR A 90 -36.16 -20.89 32.89
N GLU A 91 -37.32 -21.22 32.32
CA GLU A 91 -37.67 -20.91 30.92
C GLU A 91 -37.46 -19.42 30.54
N PRO A 92 -37.81 -18.42 31.38
CA PRO A 92 -37.56 -17.01 31.07
C PRO A 92 -36.07 -16.67 30.99
N VAL A 93 -35.25 -17.23 31.90
CA VAL A 93 -33.82 -16.97 31.95
C VAL A 93 -33.10 -17.67 30.79
N LYS A 94 -33.50 -18.89 30.42
CA LYS A 94 -32.99 -19.59 29.24
C LYS A 94 -33.28 -18.83 27.94
N LYS A 95 -34.49 -18.29 27.78
CA LYS A 95 -34.85 -17.47 26.61
C LYS A 95 -34.06 -16.15 26.55
N ALA A 96 -33.93 -15.46 27.68
CA ALA A 96 -33.13 -14.24 27.76
C ALA A 96 -31.63 -14.50 27.50
N LYS A 97 -31.10 -15.62 27.99
CA LYS A 97 -29.72 -16.06 27.71
C LYS A 97 -29.51 -16.39 26.24
N ALA A 98 -30.41 -17.14 25.63
CA ALA A 98 -30.32 -17.48 24.21
C ALA A 98 -30.38 -16.24 23.30
N ALA A 99 -31.22 -15.25 23.65
CA ALA A 99 -31.27 -13.98 22.93
C ALA A 99 -29.97 -13.17 23.07
N LEU A 100 -29.37 -13.16 24.26
CA LEU A 100 -28.08 -12.50 24.53
C LEU A 100 -26.90 -13.20 23.86
N ASP A 101 -26.88 -14.54 23.86
CA ASP A 101 -25.83 -15.33 23.22
C ASP A 101 -25.93 -15.21 21.69
N ALA A 102 -27.13 -15.17 21.10
CA ALA A 102 -27.30 -14.94 19.67
C ALA A 102 -26.70 -13.61 19.19
N VAL A 103 -26.83 -12.53 19.97
CA VAL A 103 -26.22 -11.22 19.65
C VAL A 103 -24.70 -11.24 19.83
N LYS A 104 -24.19 -11.99 20.83
CA LYS A 104 -22.73 -12.16 21.01
C LYS A 104 -22.10 -12.91 19.84
N ASP A 105 -22.75 -13.95 19.33
CA ASP A 105 -22.25 -14.73 18.20
C ASP A 105 -22.14 -13.86 16.94
N THR A 106 -23.10 -12.96 16.71
CA THR A 106 -23.05 -11.99 15.61
C THR A 106 -21.90 -10.99 15.73
N ALA A 107 -21.67 -10.43 16.92
CA ALA A 107 -20.57 -9.49 17.18
C ALA A 107 -19.19 -10.13 17.04
N SER A 108 -19.07 -11.39 17.46
CA SER A 108 -17.86 -12.18 17.25
C SER A 108 -17.63 -12.43 15.76
N ALA A 109 -18.69 -12.78 15.02
CA ALA A 109 -18.60 -13.05 13.58
C ALA A 109 -18.12 -11.83 12.78
N GLU A 110 -18.58 -10.62 13.10
CA GLU A 110 -18.12 -9.39 12.43
C GLU A 110 -16.60 -9.16 12.66
N SER A 111 -16.16 -9.29 13.92
CA SER A 111 -14.75 -9.15 14.28
C SER A 111 -13.86 -10.17 13.57
N ASP A 112 -14.32 -11.42 13.51
CA ASP A 112 -13.64 -12.52 12.83
C ASP A 112 -13.55 -12.27 11.31
N VAL A 113 -14.57 -11.68 10.70
CA VAL A 113 -14.56 -11.31 9.28
C VAL A 113 -13.53 -10.24 8.99
N TYR A 114 -13.46 -9.17 9.79
CA TYR A 114 -12.42 -8.15 9.62
C TYR A 114 -11.02 -8.74 9.74
N ASP A 115 -10.78 -9.60 10.73
CA ASP A 115 -9.48 -10.26 10.92
C ASP A 115 -9.16 -11.22 9.76
N HIS A 116 -10.12 -12.02 9.31
CA HIS A 116 -9.93 -12.92 8.16
C HIS A 116 -9.63 -12.18 6.86
N LEU A 117 -10.38 -11.11 6.56
CA LEU A 117 -10.13 -10.29 5.38
C LEU A 117 -8.75 -9.62 5.46
N TYR A 118 -8.41 -9.05 6.62
CA TYR A 118 -7.10 -8.44 6.83
C TYR A 118 -5.97 -9.46 6.60
N ARG A 119 -6.04 -10.63 7.24
CA ARG A 119 -5.04 -11.71 7.09
C ARG A 119 -4.95 -12.23 5.67
N PHE A 120 -6.08 -12.33 4.97
CA PHE A 120 -6.11 -12.73 3.56
C PHE A 120 -5.31 -11.74 2.70
N PHE A 121 -5.65 -10.45 2.77
CA PHE A 121 -4.95 -9.44 1.98
C PHE A 121 -3.49 -9.29 2.39
N GLU A 122 -3.16 -9.30 3.69
CA GLU A 122 -1.79 -9.25 4.17
C GLU A 122 -0.94 -10.42 3.64
N ARG A 123 -1.52 -11.62 3.57
CA ARG A 123 -0.78 -12.83 3.21
C ARG A 123 -0.65 -13.04 1.71
N TYR A 124 -1.72 -12.75 0.97
CA TYR A 124 -1.82 -13.12 -0.44
C TYR A 124 -1.61 -11.94 -1.38
N TYR A 125 -1.77 -10.69 -0.95
CA TYR A 125 -1.45 -9.56 -1.81
C TYR A 125 0.01 -9.12 -1.63
N ASP A 126 0.71 -8.96 -2.74
CA ASP A 126 2.10 -8.49 -2.77
C ASP A 126 2.34 -7.69 -4.07
N ASP A 127 2.79 -6.44 -3.93
CA ASP A 127 3.16 -5.53 -5.04
C ASP A 127 2.18 -5.50 -6.25
N GLY A 128 0.87 -5.42 -5.98
CA GLY A 128 -0.16 -5.30 -7.02
C GLY A 128 -0.65 -6.63 -7.59
N ASP A 129 -0.20 -7.75 -7.03
CA ASP A 129 -0.57 -9.10 -7.47
C ASP A 129 -1.06 -9.95 -6.29
N PHE A 130 -1.86 -10.98 -6.60
CA PHE A 130 -2.24 -12.00 -5.62
C PHE A 130 -1.38 -13.26 -5.82
N ILE A 131 -0.57 -13.59 -4.81
CA ILE A 131 0.36 -14.71 -4.85
C ILE A 131 -0.18 -15.86 -3.99
N SER A 132 -0.36 -17.03 -4.59
CA SER A 132 -0.64 -18.25 -3.82
C SER A 132 0.60 -18.65 -3.00
N ARG A 133 0.53 -18.58 -1.67
CA ARG A 133 1.61 -19.09 -0.80
C ARG A 133 1.40 -20.57 -0.51
N ARG A 134 2.47 -21.37 -0.62
CA ARG A 134 2.44 -22.82 -0.31
C ARG A 134 2.51 -23.07 1.19
N TYR A 135 1.74 -24.05 1.65
CA TYR A 135 1.93 -24.63 2.98
C TYR A 135 2.95 -25.77 2.90
N TYR A 136 4.07 -25.66 3.62
CA TYR A 136 5.09 -26.71 3.68
C TYR A 136 4.66 -27.83 4.64
N THR A 137 3.63 -28.61 4.30
CA THR A 137 3.47 -29.94 4.89
C THR A 137 3.68 -30.97 3.80
N ARG A 138 4.83 -31.66 3.84
CA ARG A 138 5.16 -32.73 2.89
C ARG A 138 4.18 -33.89 3.06
N GLU A 139 3.65 -34.38 1.94
CA GLU A 139 3.09 -35.72 1.88
C GLU A 139 4.17 -36.74 2.30
N THR A 140 3.78 -37.70 3.13
CA THR A 140 4.64 -38.80 3.56
C THR A 140 3.85 -40.09 3.44
N SER A 141 4.53 -41.23 3.29
CA SER A 141 3.88 -42.54 3.07
C SER A 141 2.89 -42.99 4.16
N GLY A 142 2.78 -42.26 5.28
CA GLY A 142 1.81 -42.49 6.36
C GLY A 142 0.70 -41.44 6.50
N LYS A 143 0.59 -40.45 5.60
CA LYS A 143 -0.49 -39.44 5.61
C LYS A 143 -1.08 -39.25 4.22
N ALA A 144 -2.39 -39.49 4.08
CA ALA A 144 -3.12 -39.25 2.84
C ALA A 144 -3.14 -37.77 2.45
N ALA A 145 -3.38 -37.48 1.17
CA ALA A 145 -3.60 -36.13 0.66
C ALA A 145 -4.75 -35.47 1.46
N PRO A 146 -4.51 -34.35 2.17
CA PRO A 146 -5.51 -33.82 3.10
C PRO A 146 -6.75 -33.20 2.43
N TYR A 147 -6.79 -33.05 1.10
CA TYR A 147 -7.83 -32.27 0.42
C TYR A 147 -8.28 -32.88 -0.92
N ALA A 148 -9.54 -32.62 -1.30
CA ALA A 148 -10.28 -33.27 -2.40
C ALA A 148 -10.10 -32.62 -3.80
N ILE A 149 -9.33 -31.54 -3.91
CA ILE A 149 -9.06 -30.84 -5.19
C ILE A 149 -7.62 -31.14 -5.61
N PRO A 150 -7.32 -31.43 -6.89
CA PRO A 150 -5.94 -31.56 -7.36
C PRO A 150 -5.20 -30.24 -7.15
N TYR A 151 -4.27 -30.27 -6.21
CA TYR A 151 -3.73 -29.11 -5.51
C TYR A 151 -2.26 -29.38 -5.19
N ASN A 152 -1.39 -28.44 -5.55
CA ASN A 152 0.07 -28.61 -5.41
C ASN A 152 0.60 -28.16 -4.03
N GLY A 153 -0.26 -27.99 -3.01
CA GLY A 153 0.13 -27.48 -1.69
C GLY A 153 -0.24 -26.01 -1.38
N GLU A 154 -1.04 -25.33 -2.22
CA GLU A 154 -1.32 -23.86 -2.20
C GLU A 154 -2.63 -23.41 -1.53
N GLU A 155 -2.64 -22.87 -0.30
CA GLU A 155 -3.86 -22.71 0.55
C GLU A 155 -5.10 -22.10 -0.12
N VAL A 156 -4.89 -21.24 -1.13
CA VAL A 156 -5.92 -20.66 -1.97
C VAL A 156 -5.55 -20.91 -3.43
N LYS A 157 -6.46 -21.51 -4.20
CA LYS A 157 -6.33 -21.64 -5.65
C LYS A 157 -7.01 -20.46 -6.34
N LEU A 158 -6.20 -19.53 -6.84
CA LEU A 158 -6.69 -18.40 -7.63
C LEU A 158 -6.89 -18.85 -9.07
N HIS A 159 -8.08 -18.63 -9.62
CA HIS A 159 -8.41 -18.98 -11.00
C HIS A 159 -8.98 -17.75 -11.70
N TRP A 160 -8.33 -17.34 -12.78
CA TRP A 160 -8.74 -16.22 -13.61
C TRP A 160 -9.05 -16.71 -15.03
N ALA A 161 -9.85 -15.94 -15.78
CA ALA A 161 -10.36 -16.37 -17.10
C ALA A 161 -9.25 -16.75 -18.10
N ASN A 162 -8.05 -16.20 -17.91
CA ASN A 162 -6.83 -16.45 -18.68
C ASN A 162 -5.78 -17.27 -17.93
N ALA A 163 -6.17 -18.18 -17.02
CA ALA A 163 -5.25 -18.98 -16.18
C ALA A 163 -4.17 -19.75 -16.97
N ASP A 164 -4.47 -20.17 -18.20
CA ASP A 164 -3.55 -20.88 -19.09
C ASP A 164 -2.88 -19.98 -20.14
N GLN A 165 -3.09 -18.66 -20.06
CA GLN A 165 -2.34 -17.71 -20.89
C GLN A 165 -1.06 -17.34 -20.17
N TYR A 166 0.05 -17.34 -20.90
CA TYR A 166 1.31 -16.79 -20.40
C TYR A 166 1.11 -15.32 -20.06
N TYR A 167 0.96 -15.01 -18.77
CA TYR A 167 1.10 -13.65 -18.29
C TYR A 167 2.57 -13.26 -18.48
N ILE A 168 2.84 -12.50 -19.53
CA ILE A 168 4.07 -11.74 -19.61
C ILE A 168 3.87 -10.63 -18.58
N LYS A 169 4.50 -10.74 -17.41
CA LYS A 169 4.77 -9.55 -16.60
C LYS A 169 5.45 -8.58 -17.57
N THR A 170 4.77 -7.50 -17.96
CA THR A 170 5.46 -6.31 -18.45
C THR A 170 6.45 -5.95 -17.36
N ALA A 171 7.70 -6.35 -17.56
CA ALA A 171 8.67 -6.41 -16.50
C ALA A 171 9.30 -5.04 -16.27
N GLU A 172 9.34 -4.70 -14.98
CA GLU A 172 10.48 -4.17 -14.21
C GLU A 172 10.74 -2.68 -14.14
N TYR A 173 10.24 -1.85 -15.05
CA TYR A 173 10.53 -0.41 -15.00
C TYR A 173 9.38 0.44 -15.51
N PHE A 174 9.03 1.47 -14.75
CA PHE A 174 8.19 2.53 -15.27
C PHE A 174 9.02 3.35 -16.25
N THR A 175 8.87 3.13 -17.57
CA THR A 175 9.53 3.98 -18.57
C THR A 175 9.25 5.47 -18.33
N ASN A 176 8.10 5.76 -17.70
CA ASN A 176 7.69 7.09 -17.28
C ASN A 176 7.17 7.04 -15.83
N PHE A 177 8.06 7.27 -14.86
CA PHE A 177 7.68 7.50 -13.46
C PHE A 177 7.55 9.00 -13.25
N THR A 178 6.39 9.47 -12.80
CA THR A 178 6.13 10.91 -12.62
C THR A 178 5.55 11.16 -11.24
N PHE A 179 5.97 12.23 -10.59
CA PHE A 179 5.35 12.64 -9.34
C PHE A 179 5.25 14.16 -9.25
N ASP A 180 4.21 14.63 -8.55
CA ASP A 180 4.04 16.05 -8.24
C ASP A 180 4.72 16.37 -6.91
N LEU A 181 5.78 17.19 -6.97
CA LEU A 181 6.52 17.62 -5.80
C LEU A 181 5.65 18.33 -4.76
N ARG A 182 4.69 19.15 -5.20
CA ARG A 182 3.85 19.92 -4.27
C ARG A 182 2.89 19.03 -3.48
N GLN A 183 2.56 17.86 -4.01
CA GLN A 183 1.64 16.91 -3.37
C GLN A 183 2.35 15.86 -2.51
N THR A 184 3.69 15.90 -2.44
CA THR A 184 4.45 15.00 -1.58
C THR A 184 4.14 15.23 -0.11
N ARG A 185 4.14 14.15 0.67
CA ARG A 185 3.80 14.19 2.10
C ARG A 185 4.67 15.18 2.88
N GLU A 186 5.97 15.21 2.57
CA GLU A 186 6.96 16.06 3.22
C GLU A 186 6.66 17.55 2.97
N ILE A 187 6.29 17.91 1.74
CA ILE A 187 5.97 19.29 1.37
C ILE A 187 4.60 19.70 1.92
N ARG A 188 3.59 18.83 1.81
CA ARG A 188 2.26 19.08 2.41
C ARG A 188 2.35 19.34 3.92
N ALA A 189 3.10 18.51 4.65
CA ALA A 189 3.27 18.67 6.10
C ALA A 189 3.95 20.00 6.47
N LEU A 190 4.97 20.43 5.71
CA LEU A 190 5.62 21.71 5.94
C LEU A 190 4.71 22.90 5.58
N ARG A 191 3.85 22.75 4.56
CA ARG A 191 2.83 23.76 4.17
C ARG A 191 1.82 23.95 5.29
N GLU A 192 1.30 22.87 5.86
CA GLU A 192 0.39 22.90 7.02
C GLU A 192 1.02 23.59 8.24
N GLN A 193 2.32 23.44 8.43
CA GLN A 193 3.08 24.05 9.54
C GLN A 193 3.55 25.47 9.23
N ASN A 194 3.25 26.03 8.05
CA ASN A 194 3.70 27.35 7.60
C ASN A 194 5.24 27.54 7.66
N GLN A 195 6.00 26.44 7.57
CA GLN A 195 7.47 26.43 7.69
C GLN A 195 8.17 26.47 6.32
N ILE A 196 7.40 26.60 5.24
CA ILE A 196 7.94 26.74 3.90
C ILE A 196 8.17 28.23 3.65
N GLY A 197 9.43 28.67 3.65
CA GLY A 197 9.84 30.01 3.23
C GLY A 197 9.79 30.23 1.72
N ILE A 198 8.82 29.63 1.02
CA ILE A 198 8.59 29.84 -0.41
C ILE A 198 7.64 31.01 -0.55
N PHE A 199 8.03 32.02 -1.32
CA PHE A 199 7.10 32.98 -1.91
C PHE A 199 6.21 32.21 -2.89
N LEU A 200 5.18 31.54 -2.39
CA LEU A 200 4.12 30.97 -3.22
C LEU A 200 3.36 32.17 -3.78
N GLY A 201 3.52 32.43 -5.09
CA GLY A 201 2.67 33.39 -5.79
C GLY A 201 1.21 32.91 -5.80
N GLU A 202 0.28 33.81 -6.12
CA GLU A 202 -1.17 33.58 -6.07
C GLU A 202 -1.70 32.46 -7.02
N ASP A 203 -0.86 31.87 -7.87
CA ASP A 203 -1.18 30.76 -8.79
C ASP A 203 -0.78 29.37 -8.22
N ASP A 204 -1.14 29.10 -6.96
CA ASP A 204 -0.57 28.04 -6.09
C ASP A 204 -1.17 26.63 -6.25
N ASP A 205 -1.89 26.36 -7.35
CA ASP A 205 -2.57 25.06 -7.58
C ASP A 205 -2.02 24.28 -8.79
N SER A 206 -1.03 24.83 -9.50
CA SER A 206 -0.40 24.13 -10.62
C SER A 206 0.53 23.01 -10.11
N PRO A 207 0.45 21.79 -10.68
CA PRO A 207 1.33 20.69 -10.28
C PRO A 207 2.79 20.98 -10.64
N LEU A 208 3.73 20.60 -9.76
CA LEU A 208 5.16 20.74 -10.00
C LEU A 208 5.76 19.36 -10.28
N ARG A 209 5.56 18.89 -11.52
CA ARG A 209 5.90 17.53 -11.93
C ARG A 209 7.39 17.29 -12.10
N VAL A 210 7.84 16.12 -11.68
CA VAL A 210 9.16 15.56 -11.97
C VAL A 210 8.98 14.25 -12.69
N HIS A 211 9.66 14.07 -13.81
CA HIS A 211 9.64 12.84 -14.60
C HIS A 211 10.97 12.12 -14.50
N PHE A 212 10.95 10.85 -14.12
CA PHE A 212 12.05 9.94 -14.36
C PHE A 212 11.75 9.12 -15.60
N ARG A 213 12.73 9.08 -16.51
CA ARG A 213 12.60 8.39 -17.80
C ARG A 213 13.85 7.61 -18.10
N ILE A 214 13.69 6.58 -18.92
CA ILE A 214 14.82 5.87 -19.53
C ILE A 214 15.08 6.51 -20.88
N ALA A 215 16.19 7.24 -21.01
CA ALA A 215 16.57 7.93 -22.23
C ALA A 215 17.26 6.99 -23.23
N ASP A 216 17.98 5.99 -22.73
CA ASP A 216 18.50 4.89 -23.53
C ASP A 216 18.22 3.55 -22.83
N ALA A 217 17.55 2.66 -23.55
CA ALA A 217 17.33 1.28 -23.15
C ALA A 217 18.01 0.43 -24.23
N ALA A 218 19.14 -0.18 -23.89
CA ALA A 218 19.63 -1.29 -24.70
C ALA A 218 18.50 -2.33 -24.76
N GLU A 219 18.11 -2.82 -25.94
CA GLU A 219 17.06 -3.84 -26.02
C GLU A 219 17.52 -5.09 -25.26
N GLY A 220 16.69 -5.61 -24.35
CA GLY A 220 17.00 -6.77 -23.53
C GLY A 220 16.80 -8.08 -24.28
N GLU A 221 17.21 -9.19 -23.67
CA GLU A 221 16.77 -10.51 -24.13
C GLU A 221 15.26 -10.62 -23.94
N HIS A 222 14.53 -10.89 -25.02
CA HIS A 222 13.10 -11.17 -24.98
C HIS A 222 12.87 -12.62 -24.57
N GLY A 223 12.00 -12.83 -23.58
CA GLY A 223 11.61 -14.15 -23.07
C GLY A 223 11.90 -14.31 -21.58
N ASN A 224 11.22 -15.25 -20.93
CA ASN A 224 11.38 -15.56 -19.49
C ASN A 224 12.71 -16.29 -19.20
N VAL A 225 13.81 -15.79 -19.76
CA VAL A 225 15.17 -16.29 -19.55
C VAL A 225 15.80 -15.40 -18.50
N LYS A 226 16.14 -15.98 -17.36
CA LYS A 226 16.80 -15.27 -16.27
C LYS A 226 18.14 -14.72 -16.79
N ALA A 227 18.29 -13.40 -16.79
CA ALA A 227 19.55 -12.76 -17.18
C ALA A 227 20.71 -13.32 -16.36
N SER A 228 21.83 -13.60 -17.03
CA SER A 228 23.09 -14.00 -16.38
C SER A 228 23.59 -12.86 -15.48
N GLU A 229 24.40 -13.16 -14.45
CA GLU A 229 24.91 -12.11 -13.54
C GLU A 229 25.67 -10.99 -14.28
N ALA A 230 26.33 -11.32 -15.40
CA ALA A 230 27.05 -10.35 -16.23
C ALA A 230 26.12 -9.46 -17.08
N ASN A 231 24.92 -9.94 -17.40
CA ASN A 231 23.91 -9.22 -18.19
C ASN A 231 22.88 -8.52 -17.31
N LYS A 232 23.05 -8.55 -15.98
CA LYS A 232 22.13 -7.89 -15.05
C LYS A 232 22.25 -6.37 -15.21
N ARG A 233 21.09 -5.73 -15.37
CA ARG A 233 20.99 -4.30 -15.67
C ARG A 233 20.70 -3.51 -14.41
N PHE A 234 21.16 -2.26 -14.44
CA PHE A 234 20.98 -1.31 -13.36
C PHE A 234 20.51 0.01 -13.96
N PHE A 235 19.78 0.78 -13.15
CA PHE A 235 19.51 2.17 -13.47
C PHE A 235 20.76 3.00 -13.18
N ILE A 236 21.26 3.67 -14.21
CA ILE A 236 22.44 4.53 -14.13
C ILE A 236 21.99 5.92 -14.59
N ILE A 237 22.37 6.98 -13.88
CA ILE A 237 22.05 8.34 -14.32
C ILE A 237 22.68 8.60 -15.70
N HIS A 238 21.93 9.20 -16.63
CA HIS A 238 22.41 9.44 -17.98
C HIS A 238 23.56 10.45 -17.96
N ALA A 239 24.72 10.08 -18.52
CA ALA A 239 25.95 10.86 -18.35
C ALA A 239 25.91 12.23 -19.05
N GLU A 240 25.43 12.29 -20.30
CA GLU A 240 25.44 13.54 -21.07
C GLU A 240 24.30 14.50 -20.73
N LYS A 241 23.11 13.96 -20.43
CA LYS A 241 21.89 14.72 -20.18
C LYS A 241 21.14 14.22 -18.91
N PRO A 242 21.76 14.31 -17.72
CA PRO A 242 21.17 13.78 -16.48
C PRO A 242 19.88 14.52 -16.09
N VAL A 243 19.81 15.82 -16.40
CA VAL A 243 18.66 16.68 -16.12
C VAL A 243 18.26 17.40 -17.40
N ASP A 244 16.97 17.47 -17.66
CA ASP A 244 16.36 18.14 -18.80
C ASP A 244 15.04 18.81 -18.42
N VAL A 245 14.47 19.62 -19.31
CA VAL A 245 13.21 20.33 -19.09
C VAL A 245 12.29 20.11 -20.29
N THR A 246 11.02 19.76 -20.03
CA THR A 246 10.01 19.61 -21.09
C THR A 246 9.65 20.96 -21.72
N GLU A 247 8.93 20.93 -22.85
CA GLU A 247 8.38 22.14 -23.48
C GLU A 247 7.46 22.93 -22.52
N ASP A 248 6.75 22.22 -21.62
CA ASP A 248 5.88 22.79 -20.59
C ASP A 248 6.64 23.31 -19.34
N GLY A 249 7.97 23.18 -19.33
CA GLY A 249 8.81 23.62 -18.23
C GLY A 249 8.87 22.66 -17.04
N GLU A 250 8.52 21.39 -17.21
CA GLU A 250 8.55 20.35 -16.18
C GLU A 250 9.93 19.67 -16.12
N LEU A 251 10.37 19.25 -14.93
CA LEU A 251 11.70 18.67 -14.72
C LEU A 251 11.75 17.21 -15.19
N VAL A 252 12.76 16.87 -15.99
CA VAL A 252 13.05 15.49 -16.41
C VAL A 252 14.41 15.07 -15.86
N ILE A 253 14.49 13.87 -15.28
CA ILE A 253 15.73 13.23 -14.85
C ILE A 253 15.87 11.93 -15.64
N ASN A 254 16.95 11.84 -16.41
CA ASN A 254 17.15 10.76 -17.37
C ASN A 254 18.06 9.68 -16.79
N PHE A 255 17.62 8.44 -16.92
CA PHE A 255 18.39 7.25 -16.59
C PHE A 255 18.66 6.41 -17.86
N GLU A 256 19.66 5.57 -17.77
CA GLU A 256 19.97 4.49 -18.68
C GLU A 256 19.70 3.16 -17.96
N TYR A 257 19.09 2.19 -18.64
CA TYR A 257 18.87 0.85 -18.07
C TYR A 257 19.75 -0.17 -18.81
N ARG A 258 20.95 -0.38 -18.28
CA ARG A 258 22.00 -1.17 -18.94
C ARG A 258 22.86 -1.98 -17.95
N PRO A 259 23.62 -2.98 -18.42
CA PRO A 259 24.61 -3.64 -17.58
C PRO A 259 25.66 -2.64 -17.09
N ASP A 260 26.12 -2.84 -15.86
CA ASP A 260 27.16 -2.02 -15.25
C ASP A 260 28.45 -2.84 -15.12
N PRO A 261 29.46 -2.61 -15.98
CA PRO A 261 30.73 -3.33 -15.90
C PRO A 261 31.52 -3.00 -14.63
N GLU A 262 31.20 -1.89 -13.95
CA GLU A 262 31.85 -1.51 -12.69
C GLU A 262 31.25 -2.21 -11.48
N LYS A 263 30.18 -3.00 -11.66
CA LYS A 263 29.49 -3.68 -10.57
C LYS A 263 30.46 -4.48 -9.71
N THR A 264 30.45 -4.17 -8.40
CA THR A 264 31.20 -4.89 -7.37
C THR A 264 30.33 -5.13 -6.14
N GLY A 265 30.61 -6.21 -5.40
CA GLY A 265 29.89 -6.52 -4.17
C GLY A 265 28.44 -6.99 -4.36
N GLN A 266 27.62 -6.77 -3.33
CA GLN A 266 26.21 -7.15 -3.34
C GLN A 266 25.38 -6.17 -4.19
N GLU A 267 24.34 -6.69 -4.82
CA GLU A 267 23.47 -5.91 -5.70
C GLU A 267 22.76 -4.76 -5.00
N SER A 268 22.23 -5.00 -3.79
CA SER A 268 21.58 -3.97 -2.98
C SER A 268 22.53 -2.81 -2.69
N THR A 269 23.76 -3.13 -2.26
CA THR A 269 24.79 -2.11 -1.99
C THR A 269 25.24 -1.38 -3.26
N TRP A 270 25.27 -2.08 -4.39
CA TRP A 270 25.63 -1.48 -5.67
C TRP A 270 24.56 -0.51 -6.16
N ARG A 271 23.29 -0.90 -6.06
CA ARG A 271 22.14 -0.03 -6.36
C ARG A 271 22.13 1.20 -5.46
N GLU A 272 22.35 1.03 -4.15
CA GLU A 272 22.47 2.16 -3.22
C GLU A 272 23.58 3.13 -3.64
N LYS A 273 24.74 2.61 -4.06
CA LYS A 273 25.85 3.44 -4.57
C LYS A 273 25.44 4.24 -5.81
N ARG A 274 24.83 3.61 -6.82
CA ARG A 274 24.37 4.30 -8.04
C ARG A 274 23.25 5.30 -7.78
N ASN A 275 22.38 5.02 -6.82
CA ASN A 275 21.33 5.95 -6.41
C ASN A 275 21.90 7.20 -5.73
N LEU A 276 22.93 7.05 -4.89
CA LEU A 276 23.62 8.19 -4.29
C LEU A 276 24.31 9.05 -5.36
N GLU A 277 25.02 8.42 -6.29
CA GLU A 277 25.66 9.13 -7.42
C GLU A 277 24.64 9.84 -8.31
N ALA A 278 23.49 9.23 -8.58
CA ALA A 278 22.41 9.86 -9.33
C ALA A 278 21.88 11.11 -8.61
N VAL A 279 21.64 11.02 -7.29
CA VAL A 279 21.18 12.15 -6.47
C VAL A 279 22.20 13.30 -6.49
N GLU A 280 23.48 13.00 -6.30
CA GLU A 280 24.54 14.01 -6.33
C GLU A 280 24.66 14.68 -7.69
N THR A 281 24.69 13.88 -8.77
CA THR A 281 24.76 14.38 -10.15
C THR A 281 23.59 15.29 -10.47
N VAL A 282 22.36 14.85 -10.17
CA VAL A 282 21.15 15.63 -10.44
C VAL A 282 21.13 16.93 -9.65
N LEU A 283 21.45 16.92 -8.36
CA LEU A 283 21.45 18.14 -7.54
C LEU A 283 22.52 19.13 -8.00
N ASN A 284 23.69 18.66 -8.44
CA ASN A 284 24.75 19.51 -8.95
C ASN A 284 24.37 20.14 -10.29
N THR A 285 23.90 19.33 -11.26
CA THR A 285 23.44 19.84 -12.57
C THR A 285 22.28 20.81 -12.41
N LEU A 286 21.29 20.45 -11.59
CA LEU A 286 20.13 21.32 -11.32
C LEU A 286 20.54 22.62 -10.62
N SER A 287 21.55 22.58 -9.74
CA SER A 287 22.08 23.79 -9.09
C SER A 287 22.73 24.78 -10.06
N GLU A 288 23.37 24.29 -11.13
CA GLU A 288 23.91 25.16 -12.17
C GLU A 288 22.79 25.75 -13.05
N MET A 289 21.83 24.92 -13.45
CA MET A 289 20.67 25.35 -14.26
C MET A 289 19.75 26.33 -13.50
N ALA A 290 19.62 26.17 -12.17
CA ALA A 290 18.81 27.03 -11.32
C ALA A 290 19.32 28.47 -11.22
N LYS A 291 20.60 28.74 -11.54
CA LYS A 291 21.16 30.11 -11.51
C LYS A 291 20.49 31.04 -12.50
N SER A 292 20.00 30.51 -13.62
CA SER A 292 19.35 31.27 -14.70
C SER A 292 17.84 31.03 -14.79
N ASN A 293 17.28 30.08 -14.05
CA ASN A 293 15.86 29.72 -14.10
C ASN A 293 15.23 29.61 -12.71
N LYS A 294 14.32 30.54 -12.40
CA LYS A 294 13.61 30.60 -11.11
C LYS A 294 12.78 29.35 -10.81
N ARG A 295 12.15 28.75 -11.82
CA ARG A 295 11.35 27.53 -11.66
C ARG A 295 12.23 26.33 -11.28
N LEU A 296 13.42 26.22 -11.88
CA LEU A 296 14.40 25.18 -11.50
C LEU A 296 14.99 25.41 -10.11
N ALA A 297 15.10 26.66 -9.66
CA ALA A 297 15.48 26.96 -8.28
C ALA A 297 14.42 26.47 -7.27
N GLU A 298 13.12 26.56 -7.61
CA GLU A 298 12.03 25.97 -6.83
C GLU A 298 12.15 24.44 -6.74
N TYR A 299 12.32 23.77 -7.89
CA TYR A 299 12.59 22.31 -7.94
C TYR A 299 13.77 21.92 -7.04
N LEU A 300 14.90 22.63 -7.15
CA LEU A 300 16.10 22.35 -6.37
C LEU A 300 15.87 22.49 -4.86
N HIS A 301 15.15 23.55 -4.46
CA HIS A 301 14.84 23.80 -3.06
C HIS A 301 13.97 22.68 -2.49
N LEU A 302 12.89 22.33 -3.18
CA LEU A 302 11.94 21.31 -2.77
C LEU A 302 12.55 19.90 -2.75
N LEU A 303 13.36 19.55 -3.74
CA LEU A 303 14.04 18.25 -3.82
C LEU A 303 15.08 18.04 -2.71
N LYS A 304 15.59 19.11 -2.09
CA LYS A 304 16.53 19.08 -0.97
C LYS A 304 15.85 18.99 0.40
N ILE A 305 14.53 19.11 0.47
CA ILE A 305 13.79 18.97 1.73
C ILE A 305 14.10 17.59 2.34
N PRO A 306 14.40 17.50 3.64
CA PRO A 306 14.67 16.23 4.29
C PRO A 306 13.46 15.30 4.26
N ALA A 307 13.66 14.09 3.75
CA ALA A 307 12.73 12.96 3.79
C ALA A 307 13.36 11.83 4.63
N PRO A 308 13.43 11.96 5.97
CA PRO A 308 14.23 11.09 6.83
C PRO A 308 13.75 9.63 6.82
N THR A 309 14.68 8.71 7.03
CA THR A 309 14.46 7.29 7.34
C THR A 309 15.13 6.95 8.67
N GLU A 310 14.87 5.74 9.20
CA GLU A 310 15.56 5.27 10.41
C GLU A 310 17.08 5.27 10.27
N LYS A 311 17.60 4.96 9.06
CA LYS A 311 19.03 4.87 8.76
C LYS A 311 19.64 6.21 8.38
N ASP A 312 18.92 7.04 7.63
CA ASP A 312 19.39 8.34 7.15
C ASP A 312 18.38 9.46 7.43
N LYS A 313 18.70 10.30 8.41
CA LYS A 313 17.87 11.44 8.84
C LYS A 313 17.99 12.67 7.94
N LYS A 314 19.02 12.75 7.08
CA LYS A 314 19.27 13.89 6.19
C LYS A 314 18.99 13.55 4.73
N ARG A 315 18.48 12.35 4.45
CA ARG A 315 18.12 11.90 3.12
C ARG A 315 17.27 12.97 2.42
N PRO A 316 17.68 13.50 1.25
CA PRO A 316 16.89 14.48 0.52
C PRO A 316 15.65 13.81 -0.11
N LEU A 317 14.61 14.61 -0.36
CA LEU A 317 13.38 14.13 -1.01
C LEU A 317 13.67 13.50 -2.38
N LEU A 318 14.63 14.04 -3.14
CA LEU A 318 15.08 13.41 -4.40
C LEU A 318 15.52 11.95 -4.19
N ALA A 319 16.29 11.67 -3.15
CA ALA A 319 16.78 10.32 -2.90
C ALA A 319 15.63 9.34 -2.56
N LYS A 320 14.52 9.83 -1.99
CA LYS A 320 13.31 9.00 -1.79
C LYS A 320 12.77 8.50 -3.12
N TYR A 321 12.55 9.41 -4.06
CA TYR A 321 11.98 9.04 -5.36
C TYR A 321 12.95 8.24 -6.21
N VAL A 322 14.25 8.56 -6.20
CA VAL A 322 15.26 7.76 -6.91
C VAL A 322 15.22 6.32 -6.43
N ASN A 323 15.21 6.08 -5.11
CA ASN A 323 15.11 4.72 -4.57
C ASN A 323 13.76 4.03 -4.83
N GLN A 324 12.68 4.79 -5.05
CA GLN A 324 11.38 4.23 -5.40
C GLN A 324 11.31 3.81 -6.88
N TYR A 325 12.09 4.48 -7.73
CA TYR A 325 12.12 4.25 -9.17
C TYR A 325 13.05 3.11 -9.59
N THR A 326 14.19 2.96 -8.90
CA THR A 326 15.30 2.04 -9.25
C THR A 326 15.35 0.78 -8.38
#